data_AF-A0A3B9IWZ7-F1
#
_entry.id   AF-A0A3B9IWZ7-F1
#
_cell.length_a   1.000
_cell.length_b   1.000
_cell.length_c   1.000
_cell.angle_alpha   90.00
_cell.angle_beta   90.00
_cell.angle_gamma   90.00
#
_symmetry.space_group_name_H-M   'P 1'
#
loop_
_entity.id
_entity.type
_entity.pdbx_description
1 polymer ?
#
loop_
_entity_poly.entity_id
_entity_poly.type
_entity_poly.pdbx_seq_one_letter_code
_entity_poly.pdbx_strand_id
1 'polypeptide(L)'
;MSKKMMLCLTLTLAAAASSCTQSFNTEPSYEGAYTMEIYDSEKDRQVAEKTSSAETVVTEKTPDSAKIITSTNVTTVDGTTYTTEKNSSKDTQTTEKTSSAEITAANENIVVNEITVSDEITTSSDTPAEPETAYTLPDNVKPVTWKPSPENLTIQTDEAKQLYKRIVSGDYPTIEEIKNSSVTAQLDALALYYKKLYGDTSKINTPERKNMREEIKKEILSLGSAKADVESDSQEYTLDGKLAKEYKAEIILGMPASEMSSIVYPDSDKSDSFVLDCETVIELIPEFNESYGCAADALLSEGLNVTNSIMQEFIDGSMKGTNIIIPISANSFDKFMGKYIYPFEKAGYNVKVRFVKYDRVASIAESIRKSLDTGRITSSNILFSFSTELSKIQKKISVLKNTYGESYVFGETEQKEINAQTVTNSEEQNI
;
A
#
# COMPACT_ATOMS: atom_id res chain seq x y z
N MET A 1 -35.23 1.85 -21.29
CA MET A 1 -34.36 2.88 -21.88
C MET A 1 -33.93 3.82 -20.75
N SER A 2 -32.73 3.66 -20.22
CA SER A 2 -32.16 4.62 -19.27
C SER A 2 -30.65 4.67 -19.51
N LYS A 3 -30.17 5.85 -19.90
CA LYS A 3 -28.75 6.17 -20.07
C LYS A 3 -28.16 6.39 -18.68
N LYS A 4 -27.09 5.69 -18.30
CA LYS A 4 -26.20 6.15 -17.24
C LYS A 4 -24.94 6.71 -17.90
N MET A 5 -24.76 7.99 -17.69
CA MET A 5 -23.76 8.85 -18.30
C MET A 5 -22.55 8.93 -17.36
N MET A 6 -21.40 8.91 -18.01
CA MET A 6 -20.03 8.87 -17.53
C MET A 6 -19.64 10.17 -16.82
N LEU A 7 -19.07 10.07 -15.62
CA LEU A 7 -18.51 11.20 -14.88
C LEU A 7 -17.32 11.77 -15.67
N CYS A 8 -17.42 13.03 -16.08
CA CYS A 8 -16.36 13.80 -16.73
C CYS A 8 -16.12 15.03 -15.85
N LEU A 9 -15.04 14.98 -15.06
CA LEU A 9 -14.61 16.07 -14.20
C LEU A 9 -14.24 17.27 -15.11
N THR A 10 -15.13 18.26 -15.21
CA THR A 10 -14.89 19.47 -16.00
C THR A 10 -14.40 20.57 -15.07
N LEU A 11 -13.10 20.87 -15.16
CA LEU A 11 -12.47 21.99 -14.47
C LEU A 11 -13.04 23.30 -15.05
N THR A 12 -13.88 24.01 -14.30
CA THR A 12 -14.44 25.31 -14.75
C THR A 12 -13.54 26.44 -14.24
N LEU A 13 -12.75 27.02 -15.15
CA LEU A 13 -11.97 28.23 -14.89
C LEU A 13 -12.91 29.46 -14.94
N ALA A 14 -13.18 30.07 -13.79
CA ALA A 14 -13.92 31.33 -13.72
C ALA A 14 -12.97 32.50 -14.01
N ALA A 15 -13.09 33.12 -15.19
CA ALA A 15 -12.44 34.37 -15.52
C ALA A 15 -13.35 35.56 -15.16
N ALA A 16 -12.90 36.37 -14.21
CA ALA A 16 -13.46 37.70 -13.95
C ALA A 16 -12.47 38.75 -14.49
N ALA A 17 -12.91 39.58 -15.45
CA ALA A 17 -12.63 41.03 -15.49
C ALA A 17 -13.15 41.69 -16.77
N SER A 18 -14.08 42.63 -16.56
CA SER A 18 -14.11 44.01 -17.06
C SER A 18 -13.74 44.30 -18.52
N SER A 19 -14.75 44.78 -19.24
CA SER A 19 -14.64 45.50 -20.50
C SER A 19 -13.95 46.87 -20.34
N CYS A 20 -12.95 47.17 -21.16
CA CYS A 20 -12.78 48.49 -21.79
C CYS A 20 -11.69 48.50 -22.87
N THR A 21 -12.08 48.94 -24.07
CA THR A 21 -11.35 49.74 -25.07
C THR A 21 -10.08 49.21 -25.78
N GLN A 22 -10.27 49.20 -27.12
CA GLN A 22 -9.41 49.73 -28.19
C GLN A 22 -8.28 48.86 -28.79
N SER A 23 -8.43 48.72 -30.10
CA SER A 23 -7.53 48.22 -31.14
C SER A 23 -6.15 48.87 -31.16
N PHE A 24 -5.11 48.12 -31.53
CA PHE A 24 -4.18 48.45 -32.62
C PHE A 24 -3.29 47.24 -32.98
N ASN A 25 -2.99 47.11 -34.27
CA ASN A 25 -2.04 46.17 -34.88
C ASN A 25 -0.62 46.30 -34.30
N THR A 26 0.10 45.17 -34.22
CA THR A 26 1.45 44.95 -34.79
C THR A 26 2.01 43.58 -34.35
N GLU A 27 2.44 42.75 -35.32
CA GLU A 27 3.50 41.74 -35.10
C GLU A 27 4.83 42.47 -34.78
N PRO A 28 5.76 41.88 -33.99
CA PRO A 28 6.76 41.01 -34.61
C PRO A 28 7.33 39.86 -33.74
N SER A 29 8.00 38.96 -34.47
CA SER A 29 9.01 37.96 -34.09
C SER A 29 9.85 38.21 -32.83
N TYR A 30 10.17 37.14 -32.09
CA TYR A 30 11.32 37.07 -31.18
C TYR A 30 12.07 35.74 -31.31
N GLU A 31 13.28 35.82 -31.88
CA GLU A 31 14.44 35.01 -31.49
C GLU A 31 14.96 35.54 -30.15
N GLY A 32 15.44 34.65 -29.27
CA GLY A 32 16.07 35.06 -28.00
C GLY A 32 16.68 33.89 -27.25
N ALA A 33 17.98 33.71 -27.46
CA ALA A 33 18.85 32.81 -26.72
C ALA A 33 18.94 33.20 -25.24
N TYR A 34 19.01 32.19 -24.35
CA TYR A 34 19.39 32.37 -22.95
C TYR A 34 20.81 31.85 -22.73
N THR A 35 21.68 32.75 -22.30
CA THR A 35 23.01 32.48 -21.76
C THR A 35 22.91 32.00 -20.31
N MET A 36 23.67 30.96 -20.00
CA MET A 36 23.83 30.32 -18.70
C MET A 36 24.98 31.02 -17.95
N GLU A 37 24.71 31.62 -16.79
CA GLU A 37 25.76 32.07 -15.87
C GLU A 37 25.94 31.03 -14.76
N ILE A 38 27.18 30.54 -14.66
CA ILE A 38 27.67 29.64 -13.61
C ILE A 38 28.10 30.53 -12.44
N TYR A 39 27.60 30.23 -11.24
CA TYR A 39 28.18 30.73 -9.99
C TYR A 39 28.54 29.55 -9.10
N ASP A 40 29.84 29.47 -8.81
CA ASP A 40 30.51 28.59 -7.87
C ASP A 40 31.05 29.46 -6.73
N SER A 41 30.81 29.07 -5.48
CA SER A 41 31.62 29.51 -4.35
C SER A 41 31.37 28.66 -3.10
N GLU A 42 32.27 27.72 -2.85
CA GLU A 42 32.63 27.28 -1.50
C GLU A 42 33.39 28.40 -0.77
N LYS A 43 32.95 28.79 0.44
CA LYS A 43 33.76 28.76 1.68
C LYS A 43 33.07 29.32 2.92
N ASP A 44 33.50 28.74 4.04
CA ASP A 44 33.47 29.21 5.43
C ASP A 44 32.25 28.89 6.30
N ARG A 45 32.36 27.76 7.04
CA ARG A 45 32.18 27.79 8.50
C ARG A 45 32.87 26.62 9.20
N GLN A 46 33.77 26.92 10.14
CA GLN A 46 34.33 25.99 11.11
C GLN A 46 33.82 26.31 12.54
N VAL A 47 33.72 25.23 13.33
CA VAL A 47 33.71 25.08 14.81
C VAL A 47 32.42 25.42 15.58
N ALA A 48 31.72 24.38 16.04
CA ALA A 48 31.73 23.94 17.46
C ALA A 48 30.93 22.64 17.64
N GLU A 49 31.59 21.48 17.66
CA GLU A 49 31.02 20.22 18.13
C GLU A 49 31.64 19.82 19.48
N LYS A 50 30.77 19.48 20.43
CA LYS A 50 31.09 18.90 21.73
C LYS A 50 30.83 17.39 21.66
N THR A 51 31.92 16.64 21.71
CA THR A 51 32.13 15.26 22.19
C THR A 51 30.94 14.44 22.70
N SER A 52 30.78 13.23 22.16
CA SER A 52 30.44 12.01 22.89
C SER A 52 31.14 10.82 22.20
N SER A 53 32.01 10.12 22.93
CA SER A 53 32.85 9.02 22.48
C SER A 53 32.16 7.66 22.69
N ALA A 54 32.12 6.82 21.66
CA ALA A 54 31.83 5.39 21.77
C ALA A 54 33.15 4.59 21.65
N GLU A 55 33.48 3.78 22.66
CA GLU A 55 34.59 2.82 22.60
C GLU A 55 34.16 1.56 21.85
N THR A 56 34.90 1.20 20.81
CA THR A 56 34.83 -0.12 20.16
C THR A 56 36.06 -0.91 20.56
N VAL A 57 35.89 -2.04 21.25
CA VAL A 57 37.01 -2.95 21.54
C VAL A 57 37.12 -3.94 20.38
N VAL A 58 38.09 -3.71 19.50
CA VAL A 58 38.52 -4.66 18.47
C VAL A 58 39.81 -5.33 18.96
N THR A 59 39.81 -6.63 19.14
CA THR A 59 41.04 -7.40 19.35
C THR A 59 41.50 -7.99 18.01
N GLU A 60 42.56 -7.41 17.45
CA GLU A 60 43.24 -7.96 16.26
C GLU A 60 44.24 -9.06 16.65
N LYS A 61 44.15 -10.20 15.96
CA LYS A 61 45.29 -11.10 15.73
C LYS A 61 45.29 -11.53 14.26
N THR A 62 46.45 -11.46 13.64
CA THR A 62 46.77 -12.01 12.30
C THR A 62 48.17 -12.64 12.34
N PRO A 63 48.58 -13.47 11.35
CA PRO A 63 47.89 -13.84 10.11
C PRO A 63 47.80 -15.36 9.81
N ASP A 64 47.14 -15.65 8.69
CA ASP A 64 47.02 -16.89 7.91
C ASP A 64 45.84 -17.84 8.17
N SER A 65 45.09 -18.04 7.07
CA SER A 65 43.88 -18.86 6.84
C SER A 65 42.53 -18.24 7.24
N ALA A 66 41.63 -18.21 6.24
CA ALA A 66 40.19 -17.87 6.21
C ALA A 66 39.60 -17.07 7.41
N LYS A 67 39.22 -15.80 7.15
CA LYS A 67 38.37 -15.01 8.05
C LYS A 67 36.99 -15.67 8.20
N ILE A 68 36.73 -16.25 9.37
CA ILE A 68 35.37 -16.56 9.82
C ILE A 68 34.92 -15.38 10.67
N ILE A 69 33.89 -14.66 10.24
CA ILE A 69 33.22 -13.64 11.05
C ILE A 69 32.11 -14.37 11.81
N THR A 70 32.29 -14.54 13.12
CA THR A 70 31.23 -14.97 14.04
C THR A 70 30.54 -13.75 14.62
N SER A 71 29.23 -13.65 14.45
CA SER A 71 28.38 -12.73 15.20
C SER A 71 27.61 -13.53 16.25
N THR A 72 27.75 -13.16 17.52
CA THR A 72 27.02 -13.77 18.64
C THR A 72 25.95 -12.80 19.12
N ASN A 73 24.68 -13.19 18.98
CA ASN A 73 23.55 -12.43 19.51
C ASN A 73 23.07 -13.07 20.82
N VAL A 74 22.97 -12.25 21.87
CA VAL A 74 22.46 -12.67 23.18
C VAL A 74 21.12 -11.99 23.39
N THR A 75 20.10 -12.76 23.73
CA THR A 75 18.75 -12.24 24.02
C THR A 75 18.22 -12.90 25.28
N THR A 76 17.72 -12.11 26.24
CA THR A 76 17.14 -12.63 27.47
C THR A 76 15.64 -12.39 27.47
N VAL A 77 14.86 -13.47 27.66
CA VAL A 77 13.40 -13.42 27.80
C VAL A 77 13.03 -14.15 29.09
N ASP A 78 12.25 -13.50 29.96
CA ASP A 78 11.80 -14.04 31.25
C ASP A 78 12.93 -14.66 32.09
N GLY A 79 14.07 -13.97 32.17
CA GLY A 79 15.24 -14.40 32.94
C GLY A 79 16.03 -15.56 32.32
N THR A 80 15.65 -16.02 31.13
CA THR A 80 16.40 -17.05 30.39
C THR A 80 17.17 -16.40 29.24
N THR A 81 18.49 -16.59 29.24
CA THR A 81 19.38 -16.04 28.21
C THR A 81 19.57 -17.06 27.10
N TYR A 82 19.37 -16.59 25.86
CA TYR A 82 19.55 -17.34 24.64
C TYR A 82 20.72 -16.73 23.87
N THR A 83 21.68 -17.57 23.51
CA THR A 83 22.84 -17.17 22.72
C THR A 83 22.73 -17.82 21.35
N THR A 84 22.81 -17.01 20.30
CA THR A 84 22.78 -17.51 18.92
C THR A 84 24.06 -17.09 18.22
N GLU A 85 24.87 -18.07 17.83
CA GLU A 85 26.06 -17.84 17.02
C GLU A 85 25.73 -18.11 15.55
N LYS A 86 26.05 -17.15 14.68
CA LYS A 86 25.91 -17.33 13.23
C LYS A 86 27.29 -17.44 12.59
N ASN A 87 27.59 -18.61 12.04
CA ASN A 87 28.79 -18.88 11.25
C ASN A 87 28.47 -18.79 9.76
N SER A 88 29.15 -17.90 9.05
CA SER A 88 29.06 -17.78 7.58
C SER A 88 29.88 -18.88 6.88
N SER A 89 29.53 -20.15 7.10
CA SER A 89 29.85 -21.25 6.19
C SER A 89 29.16 -22.55 6.63
N LYS A 90 28.20 -23.00 5.81
CA LYS A 90 27.41 -24.25 5.87
C LYS A 90 26.41 -24.41 7.03
N ASP A 91 25.17 -24.70 6.63
CA ASP A 91 24.01 -24.99 7.45
C ASP A 91 24.23 -26.11 8.47
N THR A 92 24.20 -25.78 9.76
CA THR A 92 23.72 -26.67 10.83
C THR A 92 23.30 -25.81 12.04
N GLN A 93 22.03 -25.88 12.45
CA GLN A 93 21.52 -25.24 13.67
C GLN A 93 21.63 -26.24 14.83
N THR A 94 22.35 -25.86 15.89
CA THR A 94 22.39 -26.63 17.15
C THR A 94 21.91 -25.71 18.27
N THR A 95 20.81 -26.07 18.93
CA THR A 95 20.26 -25.33 20.07
C THR A 95 20.72 -25.99 21.35
N GLU A 96 21.60 -25.35 22.11
CA GLU A 96 21.93 -25.77 23.48
C GLU A 96 21.19 -24.89 24.49
N LYS A 97 20.52 -25.55 25.45
CA LYS A 97 19.86 -24.92 26.59
C LYS A 97 20.73 -25.13 27.82
N THR A 98 21.33 -24.07 28.33
CA THR A 98 22.04 -24.11 29.62
C THR A 98 21.24 -23.30 30.63
N SER A 99 20.83 -23.93 31.73
CA SER A 99 20.37 -23.19 32.92
C SER A 99 21.49 -23.18 33.95
N SER A 100 21.77 -22.03 34.55
CA SER A 100 22.18 -21.90 35.95
C SER A 100 22.20 -20.44 36.38
N ALA A 101 21.95 -20.27 37.67
CA ALA A 101 21.65 -19.05 38.39
C ALA A 101 22.86 -18.15 38.67
N GLU A 102 22.53 -16.96 39.19
CA GLU A 102 23.37 -15.92 39.79
C GLU A 102 24.16 -15.03 38.82
N ILE A 103 23.71 -13.78 38.66
CA ILE A 103 24.51 -12.56 38.87
C ILE A 103 23.56 -11.41 39.27
N THR A 104 24.01 -10.71 40.30
CA THR A 104 23.37 -9.63 41.05
C THR A 104 23.50 -8.27 40.36
N ALA A 105 22.47 -7.42 40.54
CA ALA A 105 22.42 -5.95 40.51
C ALA A 105 23.53 -5.14 39.77
N ALA A 106 23.12 -4.31 38.80
CA ALA A 106 23.14 -2.83 38.92
C ALA A 106 22.86 -2.11 37.58
N ASN A 107 22.21 -0.95 37.74
CA ASN A 107 22.17 0.24 36.89
C ASN A 107 21.19 0.34 35.71
N GLU A 108 20.20 1.18 35.97
CA GLU A 108 19.39 1.96 35.05
C GLU A 108 20.27 2.76 34.06
N ASN A 109 19.95 2.63 32.78
CA ASN A 109 19.92 3.71 31.79
C ASN A 109 19.23 3.19 30.54
N ILE A 110 17.94 3.49 30.41
CA ILE A 110 17.15 3.18 29.22
C ILE A 110 17.48 4.26 28.18
N VAL A 111 18.35 3.92 27.22
CA VAL A 111 18.48 4.66 25.97
C VAL A 111 17.66 3.91 24.93
N VAL A 112 16.55 4.52 24.51
CA VAL A 112 15.73 4.03 23.40
C VAL A 112 16.44 4.41 22.10
N ASN A 113 17.13 3.46 21.48
CA ASN A 113 17.67 3.64 20.13
C ASN A 113 16.58 3.41 19.07
N GLU A 114 16.59 4.28 18.07
CA GLU A 114 15.73 4.24 16.88
C GLU A 114 15.75 2.87 16.21
N ILE A 115 14.55 2.33 15.97
CA ILE A 115 14.36 1.17 15.09
C ILE A 115 14.27 1.72 13.66
N THR A 116 15.40 1.77 12.96
CA THR A 116 15.41 1.77 11.49
C THR A 116 15.01 0.37 11.02
N VAL A 117 13.76 0.22 10.59
CA VAL A 117 13.33 -0.96 9.83
C VAL A 117 13.79 -0.77 8.40
N SER A 118 14.95 -1.34 8.08
CA SER A 118 15.41 -1.49 6.70
C SER A 118 14.69 -2.69 6.07
N ASP A 119 13.90 -2.43 5.03
CA ASP A 119 13.30 -3.43 4.15
C ASP A 119 14.40 -4.13 3.33
N GLU A 120 14.98 -5.21 3.86
CA GLU A 120 15.72 -6.17 3.04
C GLU A 120 14.77 -7.27 2.55
N ILE A 121 14.25 -7.06 1.34
CA ILE A 121 13.77 -8.15 0.50
C ILE A 121 15.02 -8.91 0.03
N THR A 122 15.30 -10.04 0.67
CA THR A 122 16.28 -11.01 0.18
C THR A 122 15.71 -11.73 -1.04
N THR A 123 15.97 -11.19 -2.23
CA THR A 123 15.95 -11.98 -3.47
C THR A 123 17.34 -12.53 -3.70
N SER A 124 17.53 -13.84 -3.54
CA SER A 124 18.72 -14.53 -4.02
C SER A 124 18.72 -14.49 -5.55
N SER A 125 19.61 -13.70 -6.15
CA SER A 125 19.82 -13.68 -7.60
C SER A 125 21.27 -14.02 -7.94
N ASP A 126 21.56 -15.32 -8.00
CA ASP A 126 22.67 -15.83 -8.80
C ASP A 126 22.06 -16.64 -9.95
N THR A 127 21.65 -15.94 -11.01
CA THR A 127 21.37 -16.54 -12.31
C THR A 127 21.79 -15.53 -13.39
N PRO A 128 22.56 -15.94 -14.41
CA PRO A 128 23.04 -15.03 -15.45
C PRO A 128 21.85 -14.37 -16.18
N ALA A 129 21.97 -13.07 -16.46
CA ALA A 129 20.98 -12.33 -17.23
C ALA A 129 20.75 -12.99 -18.60
N GLU A 130 19.58 -13.61 -18.77
CA GLU A 130 19.07 -14.00 -20.08
C GLU A 130 18.70 -12.73 -20.87
N PRO A 131 18.90 -12.74 -22.20
CA PRO A 131 18.59 -11.59 -23.05
C PRO A 131 17.09 -11.27 -22.97
N GLU A 132 16.77 -9.98 -22.78
CA GLU A 132 15.40 -9.45 -22.76
C GLU A 132 14.66 -9.77 -24.07
N THR A 133 14.01 -10.92 -24.11
CA THR A 133 13.06 -11.23 -25.18
C THR A 133 11.81 -10.39 -24.90
N ALA A 134 11.46 -9.55 -25.87
CA ALA A 134 10.21 -8.78 -25.86
C ALA A 134 9.06 -9.74 -25.51
N TYR A 135 8.42 -9.53 -24.36
CA TYR A 135 7.35 -10.40 -23.90
C TYR A 135 6.19 -10.29 -24.87
N THR A 136 5.89 -11.40 -25.55
CA THR A 136 4.77 -11.50 -26.47
C THR A 136 3.52 -11.85 -25.67
N LEU A 137 2.50 -11.00 -25.77
CA LEU A 137 1.17 -11.34 -25.28
C LEU A 137 0.63 -12.55 -26.06
N PRO A 138 -0.22 -13.40 -25.43
CA PRO A 138 -0.95 -14.43 -26.15
C PRO A 138 -1.71 -13.85 -27.36
N ASP A 139 -1.85 -14.61 -28.46
CA ASP A 139 -2.42 -14.13 -29.73
C ASP A 139 -3.80 -13.44 -29.61
N ASN A 140 -4.57 -13.79 -28.57
CA ASN A 140 -5.90 -13.27 -28.27
C ASN A 140 -5.92 -12.15 -27.21
N VAL A 141 -4.75 -11.68 -26.76
CA VAL A 141 -4.60 -10.60 -25.79
C VAL A 141 -3.83 -9.46 -26.43
N LYS A 142 -4.33 -8.24 -26.28
CA LYS A 142 -3.71 -7.03 -26.86
C LYS A 142 -3.54 -5.97 -25.80
N PRO A 143 -2.52 -5.10 -25.90
CA PRO A 143 -2.42 -3.91 -25.07
C PRO A 143 -3.71 -3.09 -25.20
N VAL A 144 -4.22 -2.65 -24.07
CA VAL A 144 -5.49 -1.92 -23.99
C VAL A 144 -5.26 -0.50 -24.49
N THR A 145 -5.96 -0.13 -25.54
CA THR A 145 -5.88 1.19 -26.21
C THR A 145 -7.21 1.95 -26.14
N TRP A 146 -8.13 1.46 -25.31
CA TRP A 146 -9.46 2.01 -25.10
C TRP A 146 -9.72 2.12 -23.60
N LYS A 147 -10.60 3.03 -23.19
CA LYS A 147 -11.11 3.07 -21.82
C LYS A 147 -12.06 1.88 -21.59
N PRO A 148 -11.76 0.94 -20.69
CA PRO A 148 -12.66 -0.17 -20.43
C PRO A 148 -14.00 0.31 -19.88
N SER A 149 -15.07 -0.42 -20.23
CA SER A 149 -16.42 -0.22 -19.74
C SER A 149 -17.21 -1.52 -19.83
N PRO A 150 -18.42 -1.61 -19.23
CA PRO A 150 -19.31 -2.78 -19.39
C PRO A 150 -19.60 -3.14 -20.86
N GLU A 151 -19.61 -2.14 -21.75
CA GLU A 151 -19.81 -2.31 -23.19
C GLU A 151 -18.51 -2.65 -23.95
N ASN A 152 -17.36 -2.31 -23.37
CA ASN A 152 -16.05 -2.47 -23.99
C ASN A 152 -15.01 -2.97 -22.98
N LEU A 153 -15.09 -4.25 -22.63
CA LEU A 153 -14.26 -4.88 -21.61
C LEU A 153 -12.77 -4.88 -21.98
N THR A 154 -11.91 -4.96 -20.97
CA THR A 154 -10.45 -5.16 -21.07
C THR A 154 -10.09 -6.39 -21.89
N ILE A 155 -10.83 -7.49 -21.71
CA ILE A 155 -10.73 -8.69 -22.53
C ILE A 155 -11.98 -8.78 -23.40
N GLN A 156 -11.79 -8.75 -24.73
CA GLN A 156 -12.90 -8.61 -25.68
C GLN A 156 -13.47 -9.95 -26.21
N THR A 157 -13.10 -11.08 -25.61
CA THR A 157 -13.60 -12.41 -26.00
C THR A 157 -15.05 -12.62 -25.56
N ASP A 158 -15.74 -13.56 -26.18
CA ASP A 158 -17.12 -13.88 -25.80
C ASP A 158 -17.19 -14.57 -24.42
N GLU A 159 -16.17 -15.33 -24.06
CA GLU A 159 -16.00 -15.92 -22.72
C GLU A 159 -15.91 -14.83 -21.64
N ALA A 160 -15.15 -13.75 -21.90
CA ALA A 160 -15.04 -12.63 -20.97
C ALA A 160 -16.38 -11.90 -20.80
N LYS A 161 -17.13 -11.68 -21.89
CA LYS A 161 -18.47 -11.08 -21.83
C LYS A 161 -19.45 -11.97 -21.06
N GLN A 162 -19.38 -13.29 -21.23
CA GLN A 162 -20.24 -14.24 -20.51
C GLN A 162 -19.90 -14.27 -19.02
N LEU A 163 -18.62 -14.36 -18.68
CA LEU A 163 -18.13 -14.31 -17.30
C LEU A 163 -18.56 -13.01 -16.61
N TYR A 164 -18.35 -11.87 -17.28
CA TYR A 164 -18.79 -10.56 -16.80
C TYR A 164 -20.29 -10.53 -16.47
N LYS A 165 -21.13 -10.99 -17.41
CA LYS A 165 -22.60 -11.02 -17.22
C LYS A 165 -23.02 -11.94 -16.07
N ARG A 166 -22.39 -13.11 -15.93
CA ARG A 166 -22.66 -14.03 -14.80
C ARG A 166 -22.38 -13.34 -13.47
N ILE A 167 -21.21 -12.73 -13.32
CA ILE A 167 -20.81 -12.04 -12.10
C ILE A 167 -21.77 -10.87 -11.78
N VAL A 168 -22.08 -10.01 -12.77
CA VAL A 168 -23.03 -8.90 -12.59
C VAL A 168 -24.43 -9.38 -12.18
N SER A 169 -24.84 -10.57 -12.59
CA SER A 169 -26.13 -11.16 -12.20
C SER A 169 -26.15 -11.80 -10.81
N GLY A 170 -25.00 -11.85 -10.12
CA GLY A 170 -24.82 -12.54 -8.84
C GLY A 170 -24.62 -14.05 -8.95
N ASP A 171 -24.54 -14.60 -10.17
CA ASP A 171 -24.17 -15.99 -10.44
C ASP A 171 -22.64 -16.11 -10.42
N TYR A 172 -22.07 -16.10 -9.21
CA TYR A 172 -20.63 -16.13 -9.03
C TYR A 172 -20.04 -17.50 -9.41
N PRO A 173 -19.04 -17.56 -10.29
CA PRO A 173 -18.32 -18.79 -10.58
C PRO A 173 -17.55 -19.26 -9.33
N THR A 174 -17.38 -20.57 -9.21
CA THR A 174 -16.56 -21.16 -8.15
C THR A 174 -15.09 -20.73 -8.28
N ILE A 175 -14.33 -20.83 -7.18
CA ILE A 175 -12.89 -20.54 -7.19
C ILE A 175 -12.15 -21.38 -8.24
N GLU A 176 -12.56 -22.63 -8.43
CA GLU A 176 -11.93 -23.54 -9.40
C GLU A 176 -12.25 -23.14 -10.85
N GLU A 177 -13.48 -22.71 -11.14
CA GLU A 177 -13.83 -22.12 -12.44
C GLU A 177 -13.01 -20.85 -12.71
N ILE A 178 -12.83 -19.98 -11.71
CA ILE A 178 -12.03 -18.75 -11.85
C ILE A 178 -10.56 -19.07 -12.12
N LYS A 179 -9.97 -20.02 -11.37
CA LYS A 179 -8.57 -20.43 -11.54
C LYS A 179 -8.28 -21.01 -12.92
N ASN A 180 -9.22 -21.81 -13.44
CA ASN A 180 -9.07 -22.47 -14.73
C ASN A 180 -9.63 -21.65 -15.90
N SER A 181 -10.13 -20.44 -15.64
CA SER A 181 -10.68 -19.55 -16.67
C SER A 181 -9.59 -18.99 -17.57
N SER A 182 -9.79 -19.11 -18.89
CA SER A 182 -8.93 -18.45 -19.89
C SER A 182 -8.92 -16.94 -19.69
N VAL A 183 -10.02 -16.34 -19.25
CA VAL A 183 -10.15 -14.90 -18.99
C VAL A 183 -9.21 -14.46 -17.85
N THR A 184 -9.11 -15.26 -16.78
CA THR A 184 -8.18 -14.98 -15.67
C THR A 184 -6.74 -15.03 -16.17
N ALA A 185 -6.38 -16.05 -16.95
CA ALA A 185 -5.04 -16.17 -17.52
C ALA A 185 -4.69 -15.00 -18.47
N GLN A 186 -5.67 -14.50 -19.23
CA GLN A 186 -5.50 -13.34 -20.11
C GLN A 186 -5.29 -12.03 -19.32
N LEU A 187 -6.03 -11.84 -18.22
CA LEU A 187 -5.82 -10.72 -17.31
C LEU A 187 -4.43 -10.77 -16.66
N ASP A 188 -3.99 -11.95 -16.20
CA ASP A 188 -2.65 -12.14 -15.65
C ASP A 188 -1.55 -11.84 -16.68
N ALA A 189 -1.74 -12.27 -17.94
CA ALA A 189 -0.82 -11.96 -19.02
C ALA A 189 -0.73 -10.45 -19.29
N LEU A 190 -1.85 -9.73 -19.23
CA LEU A 190 -1.86 -8.26 -19.34
C LEU A 190 -1.16 -7.58 -18.16
N ALA A 191 -1.44 -8.01 -16.92
CA ALA A 191 -0.76 -7.48 -15.75
C ALA A 191 0.76 -7.66 -15.86
N LEU A 192 1.21 -8.85 -16.27
CA LEU A 192 2.64 -9.14 -16.49
C LEU A 192 3.22 -8.30 -17.64
N TYR A 193 2.47 -8.12 -18.73
CA TYR A 193 2.90 -7.27 -19.84
C TYR A 193 3.16 -5.83 -19.39
N TYR A 194 2.22 -5.21 -18.66
CA TYR A 194 2.42 -3.83 -18.19
C TYR A 194 3.53 -3.72 -17.14
N LYS A 195 3.66 -4.72 -16.27
CA LYS A 195 4.78 -4.80 -15.32
C LYS A 195 6.14 -4.87 -16.01
N LYS A 196 6.22 -5.55 -17.17
CA LYS A 196 7.44 -5.58 -17.99
C LYS A 196 7.64 -4.30 -18.78
N LEU A 197 6.56 -3.73 -19.32
CA LEU A 197 6.60 -2.51 -20.13
C LEU A 197 7.13 -1.31 -19.32
N TYR A 198 6.60 -1.12 -18.11
CA TYR A 198 6.98 0.00 -17.24
C TYR A 198 8.12 -0.33 -16.28
N GLY A 199 8.41 -1.62 -16.09
CA GLY A 199 9.38 -2.08 -15.10
C GLY A 199 8.93 -1.79 -13.66
N ASP A 200 9.90 -1.71 -12.74
CA ASP A 200 9.67 -1.31 -11.36
C ASP A 200 9.72 0.22 -11.25
N THR A 201 8.57 0.87 -11.44
CA THR A 201 8.49 2.33 -11.46
C THR A 201 8.92 2.96 -10.14
N SER A 202 8.84 2.22 -9.03
CA SER A 202 9.29 2.67 -7.71
C SER A 202 10.81 2.87 -7.63
N LYS A 203 11.58 2.25 -8.53
CA LYS A 203 13.04 2.40 -8.64
C LYS A 203 13.47 3.52 -9.58
N ILE A 204 12.55 4.15 -10.32
CA ILE A 204 12.87 5.30 -11.16
C ILE A 204 13.24 6.48 -10.24
N ASN A 205 14.49 6.92 -10.30
CA ASN A 205 15.09 7.86 -9.33
C ASN A 205 15.50 9.21 -9.97
N THR A 206 14.92 9.56 -11.13
CA THR A 206 15.22 10.83 -11.79
C THR A 206 14.61 12.01 -11.02
N PRO A 207 15.17 13.24 -11.14
CA PRO A 207 14.59 14.43 -10.53
C PRO A 207 13.11 14.64 -10.91
N GLU A 208 12.75 14.37 -12.16
CA GLU A 208 11.39 14.54 -12.67
C GLU A 208 10.42 13.56 -11.98
N ARG A 209 10.81 12.29 -11.83
CA ARG A 209 9.97 11.29 -11.13
C ARG A 209 9.81 11.64 -9.65
N LYS A 210 10.85 12.17 -9.00
CA LYS A 210 10.76 12.65 -7.61
C LYS A 210 9.82 13.83 -7.49
N ASN A 211 9.95 14.83 -8.37
CA ASN A 211 9.06 16.00 -8.36
C ASN A 211 7.60 15.59 -8.56
N MET A 212 7.32 14.67 -9.49
CA MET A 212 5.98 14.12 -9.69
C MET A 212 5.43 13.45 -8.42
N ARG A 213 6.23 12.64 -7.70
CA ARG A 213 5.80 12.03 -6.42
C ARG A 213 5.47 13.07 -5.35
N GLU A 214 6.23 14.16 -5.27
CA GLU A 214 5.96 15.27 -4.35
C GLU A 214 4.71 16.08 -4.76
N GLU A 215 4.48 16.26 -6.06
CA GLU A 215 3.25 16.88 -6.58
C GLU A 215 2.02 16.04 -6.24
N ILE A 216 2.07 14.72 -6.47
CA ILE A 216 1.01 13.79 -6.06
C ILE A 216 0.78 13.87 -4.55
N LYS A 217 1.86 13.82 -3.74
CA LYS A 217 1.75 13.97 -2.28
C LYS A 217 1.03 15.26 -1.90
N LYS A 218 1.41 16.38 -2.50
CA LYS A 218 0.81 17.69 -2.24
C LYS A 218 -0.66 17.75 -2.66
N GLU A 219 -1.00 17.18 -3.81
CA GLU A 219 -2.37 17.10 -4.29
C GLU A 219 -3.25 16.31 -3.32
N ILE A 220 -2.82 15.11 -2.93
CA ILE A 220 -3.55 14.27 -1.98
C ILE A 220 -3.69 14.95 -0.62
N LEU A 221 -2.63 15.57 -0.09
CA LEU A 221 -2.68 16.30 1.18
C LEU A 221 -3.57 17.55 1.15
N SER A 222 -3.93 18.06 -0.03
CA SER A 222 -4.84 19.20 -0.17
C SER A 222 -6.32 18.82 -0.05
N LEU A 223 -6.63 17.52 -0.06
CA LEU A 223 -7.99 17.01 0.08
C LEU A 223 -8.52 17.17 1.51
N GLY A 224 -9.83 17.34 1.61
CA GLY A 224 -10.58 17.36 2.87
C GLY A 224 -11.12 15.99 3.27
N SER A 225 -12.06 16.00 4.22
CA SER A 225 -12.89 14.82 4.49
C SER A 225 -13.91 14.61 3.36
N ALA A 226 -14.48 13.41 3.30
CA ALA A 226 -15.62 13.13 2.46
C ALA A 226 -16.81 14.00 2.90
N LYS A 227 -17.60 14.46 1.94
CA LYS A 227 -18.82 15.21 2.19
C LYS A 227 -19.86 14.75 1.19
N ALA A 228 -20.95 14.19 1.70
CA ALA A 228 -22.05 13.73 0.85
C ALA A 228 -22.63 14.93 0.07
N ASP A 229 -22.81 14.76 -1.23
CA ASP A 229 -23.56 15.70 -2.05
C ASP A 229 -25.05 15.54 -1.74
N VAL A 230 -25.58 16.45 -0.96
CA VAL A 230 -26.98 16.44 -0.51
C VAL A 230 -27.95 16.79 -1.64
N GLU A 231 -27.45 17.29 -2.78
CA GLU A 231 -28.26 17.67 -3.94
C GLU A 231 -28.35 16.58 -5.01
N SER A 232 -27.60 15.48 -4.86
CA SER A 232 -27.59 14.38 -5.82
C SER A 232 -28.44 13.17 -5.36
N ASP A 233 -29.25 12.64 -6.29
CA ASP A 233 -29.96 11.36 -6.11
C ASP A 233 -28.99 10.15 -6.11
N SER A 234 -27.74 10.34 -6.57
CA SER A 234 -26.63 9.42 -6.33
C SER A 234 -25.88 9.89 -5.10
N GLN A 235 -25.66 8.99 -4.13
CA GLN A 235 -24.89 9.27 -2.91
C GLN A 235 -23.39 9.43 -3.26
N GLU A 236 -23.06 10.55 -3.90
CA GLU A 236 -21.72 10.94 -4.31
C GLU A 236 -21.05 11.72 -3.18
N TYR A 237 -19.73 11.58 -3.09
CA TYR A 237 -18.93 12.26 -2.08
C TYR A 237 -17.92 13.16 -2.76
N THR A 238 -17.81 14.39 -2.26
CA THR A 238 -16.71 15.30 -2.55
C THR A 238 -15.65 15.17 -1.45
N LEU A 239 -14.38 15.44 -1.74
CA LEU A 239 -13.27 15.39 -0.78
C LEU A 239 -12.80 16.80 -0.42
N ASP A 240 -13.74 17.66 -0.03
CA ASP A 240 -13.50 19.07 0.35
C ASP A 240 -14.08 19.41 1.74
N GLY A 241 -14.48 18.40 2.51
CA GLY A 241 -15.00 18.53 3.84
C GLY A 241 -13.94 18.98 4.85
N LYS A 242 -14.42 19.41 6.02
CA LYS A 242 -13.54 19.86 7.11
C LYS A 242 -12.76 18.67 7.68
N LEU A 243 -11.52 18.92 8.07
CA LEU A 243 -10.70 17.95 8.81
C LEU A 243 -10.70 18.25 10.32
N ALA A 244 -11.01 17.24 11.14
CA ALA A 244 -10.94 17.31 12.59
C ALA A 244 -9.56 16.85 13.09
N LYS A 245 -9.09 17.43 14.21
CA LYS A 245 -7.81 17.10 14.84
C LYS A 245 -7.99 16.47 16.22
N GLU A 246 -8.48 15.23 16.24
CA GLU A 246 -8.81 14.51 17.48
C GLU A 246 -7.95 13.27 17.69
N TYR A 247 -6.89 13.10 16.89
CA TYR A 247 -5.98 11.96 16.96
C TYR A 247 -6.71 10.61 16.79
N LYS A 248 -7.65 10.51 15.85
CA LYS A 248 -8.33 9.24 15.53
C LYS A 248 -7.77 8.63 14.26
N ALA A 249 -7.40 7.36 14.31
CA ALA A 249 -7.02 6.60 13.12
C ALA A 249 -7.91 5.37 13.01
N GLU A 250 -8.67 5.28 11.92
CA GLU A 250 -9.51 4.13 11.61
C GLU A 250 -8.91 3.35 10.43
N ILE A 251 -8.57 2.09 10.68
CA ILE A 251 -8.06 1.19 9.65
C ILE A 251 -9.20 0.27 9.20
N ILE A 252 -9.60 0.37 7.94
CA ILE A 252 -10.64 -0.47 7.35
C ILE A 252 -9.97 -1.65 6.65
N LEU A 253 -10.23 -2.87 7.12
CA LEU A 253 -9.67 -4.10 6.57
C LEU A 253 -10.71 -4.88 5.78
N GLY A 254 -10.40 -5.20 4.52
CA GLY A 254 -11.27 -6.01 3.67
C GLY A 254 -10.52 -6.70 2.52
N MET A 255 -11.22 -7.60 1.83
CA MET A 255 -10.72 -8.17 0.58
C MET A 255 -10.76 -7.13 -0.55
N PRO A 256 -9.91 -7.28 -1.59
CA PRO A 256 -10.12 -6.54 -2.83
C PRO A 256 -11.58 -6.67 -3.30
N ALA A 257 -12.15 -5.54 -3.73
CA ALA A 257 -13.55 -5.41 -4.12
C ALA A 257 -14.61 -5.72 -3.03
N SER A 258 -14.27 -5.79 -1.75
CA SER A 258 -15.23 -6.01 -0.65
C SER A 258 -16.05 -4.76 -0.25
N GLU A 259 -16.34 -3.86 -1.19
CA GLU A 259 -17.16 -2.66 -0.97
C GLU A 259 -16.70 -1.73 0.18
N MET A 260 -15.40 -1.66 0.50
CA MET A 260 -14.90 -0.84 1.61
C MET A 260 -15.31 0.64 1.50
N SER A 261 -15.44 1.16 0.27
CA SER A 261 -15.90 2.54 0.01
C SER A 261 -17.29 2.84 0.57
N SER A 262 -18.17 1.83 0.70
CA SER A 262 -19.50 1.98 1.32
C SER A 262 -19.44 2.31 2.81
N ILE A 263 -18.26 2.13 3.43
CA ILE A 263 -18.00 2.43 4.84
C ILE A 263 -17.08 3.65 4.95
N VAL A 264 -16.00 3.68 4.16
CA VAL A 264 -14.95 4.71 4.23
C VAL A 264 -15.50 6.12 4.07
N TYR A 265 -16.28 6.39 3.01
CA TYR A 265 -16.77 7.75 2.74
C TYR A 265 -17.84 8.20 3.73
N PRO A 266 -18.87 7.39 4.07
CA PRO A 266 -19.82 7.77 5.12
C PRO A 266 -19.17 8.04 6.48
N ASP A 267 -18.12 7.30 6.83
CA ASP A 267 -17.45 7.50 8.12
C ASP A 267 -16.49 8.67 8.10
N SER A 268 -15.84 8.92 6.96
CA SER A 268 -15.05 10.14 6.75
C SER A 268 -15.92 11.40 6.91
N ASP A 269 -17.11 11.40 6.33
CA ASP A 269 -18.10 12.49 6.45
C ASP A 269 -18.59 12.70 7.89
N LYS A 270 -18.89 11.61 8.61
CA LYS A 270 -19.33 11.71 10.02
C LYS A 270 -18.24 12.17 10.98
N SER A 271 -16.98 11.85 10.69
CA SER A 271 -15.86 12.02 11.64
C SER A 271 -14.87 13.10 11.24
N ASP A 272 -15.16 13.86 10.17
CA ASP A 272 -14.27 14.85 9.59
C ASP A 272 -12.86 14.25 9.36
N SER A 273 -12.80 13.00 8.88
CA SER A 273 -11.54 12.25 8.72
C SER A 273 -11.02 12.34 7.29
N PHE A 274 -9.72 12.47 7.14
CA PHE A 274 -9.03 12.34 5.86
C PHE A 274 -9.07 10.88 5.38
N VAL A 275 -9.28 10.62 4.08
CA VAL A 275 -9.22 9.26 3.50
C VAL A 275 -7.88 9.08 2.78
N LEU A 276 -7.03 8.19 3.29
CA LEU A 276 -5.76 7.83 2.65
C LEU A 276 -5.89 6.49 1.93
N ASP A 277 -6.33 6.53 0.67
CA ASP A 277 -6.46 5.36 -0.20
C ASP A 277 -5.33 5.31 -1.23
N CYS A 278 -4.57 4.21 -1.23
CA CYS A 278 -3.49 3.96 -2.17
C CYS A 278 -3.99 3.90 -3.63
N GLU A 279 -5.22 3.41 -3.88
CA GLU A 279 -5.78 3.41 -5.25
C GLU A 279 -5.86 4.84 -5.79
N THR A 280 -6.26 5.82 -4.98
CA THR A 280 -6.34 7.24 -5.38
C THR A 280 -4.96 7.81 -5.73
N VAL A 281 -3.91 7.38 -5.01
CA VAL A 281 -2.52 7.78 -5.30
C VAL A 281 -2.05 7.18 -6.63
N ILE A 282 -2.35 5.91 -6.89
CA ILE A 282 -1.96 5.22 -8.13
C ILE A 282 -2.62 5.86 -9.35
N GLU A 283 -3.87 6.33 -9.23
CA GLU A 283 -4.60 6.99 -10.32
C GLU A 283 -3.92 8.28 -10.83
N LEU A 284 -3.12 8.93 -9.98
CA LEU A 284 -2.38 10.15 -10.33
C LEU A 284 -1.03 9.86 -11.00
N ILE A 285 -0.58 8.61 -11.03
CA ILE A 285 0.67 8.21 -11.70
C ILE A 285 0.41 8.11 -13.22
N PRO A 286 1.22 8.75 -14.09
CA PRO A 286 0.93 8.86 -15.54
C PRO A 286 0.62 7.53 -16.23
N GLU A 287 1.40 6.49 -15.92
CA GLU A 287 1.27 5.15 -16.50
C GLU A 287 -0.11 4.51 -16.23
N PHE A 288 -0.82 4.96 -15.17
CA PHE A 288 -2.19 4.52 -14.90
C PHE A 288 -3.13 4.99 -16.01
N ASN A 289 -3.07 6.28 -16.36
CA ASN A 289 -3.91 6.85 -17.41
C ASN A 289 -3.48 6.38 -18.81
N GLU A 290 -2.18 6.24 -19.07
CA GLU A 290 -1.63 5.74 -20.33
C GLU A 290 -2.08 4.31 -20.65
N SER A 291 -2.28 3.48 -19.61
CA SER A 291 -2.74 2.10 -19.73
C SER A 291 -4.24 1.91 -19.51
N TYR A 292 -5.01 2.98 -19.34
CA TYR A 292 -6.42 2.94 -18.94
C TYR A 292 -6.68 2.09 -17.68
N GLY A 293 -5.79 2.19 -16.71
CA GLY A 293 -5.84 1.49 -15.42
C GLY A 293 -5.18 0.11 -15.40
N CYS A 294 -4.82 -0.45 -16.55
CA CYS A 294 -4.27 -1.82 -16.64
C CYS A 294 -2.88 -1.99 -16.02
N ALA A 295 -2.15 -0.89 -15.80
CA ALA A 295 -0.88 -0.90 -15.10
C ALA A 295 -0.99 -0.87 -13.57
N ALA A 296 -2.19 -0.88 -12.97
CA ALA A 296 -2.35 -0.72 -11.52
C ALA A 296 -1.41 -1.60 -10.67
N ASP A 297 -1.24 -2.89 -11.03
CA ASP A 297 -0.30 -3.80 -10.35
C ASP A 297 1.17 -3.39 -10.49
N ALA A 298 1.58 -2.88 -11.66
CA ALA A 298 2.94 -2.41 -11.91
C ALA A 298 3.28 -1.17 -11.05
N LEU A 299 2.27 -0.33 -10.77
CA LEU A 299 2.42 0.93 -10.06
C LEU A 299 2.25 0.80 -8.54
N LEU A 300 1.83 -0.37 -8.06
CA LEU A 300 1.50 -0.60 -6.65
C LEU A 300 2.65 -0.26 -5.70
N SER A 301 3.89 -0.64 -6.02
CA SER A 301 5.06 -0.35 -5.17
C SER A 301 5.30 1.16 -5.04
N GLU A 302 5.21 1.89 -6.14
CA GLU A 302 5.40 3.34 -6.13
C GLU A 302 4.25 4.06 -5.42
N GLY A 303 3.01 3.65 -5.69
CA GLY A 303 1.83 4.14 -4.98
C GLY A 303 1.93 3.95 -3.47
N LEU A 304 2.40 2.78 -3.02
CA LEU A 304 2.66 2.52 -1.60
C LEU A 304 3.78 3.40 -1.03
N ASN A 305 4.84 3.66 -1.78
CA ASN A 305 5.92 4.57 -1.33
C ASN A 305 5.42 6.00 -1.14
N VAL A 306 4.63 6.53 -2.08
CA VAL A 306 4.03 7.86 -1.97
C VAL A 306 3.01 7.90 -0.82
N THR A 307 2.16 6.88 -0.71
CA THR A 307 1.22 6.72 0.41
C THR A 307 1.94 6.72 1.75
N ASN A 308 3.09 6.05 1.85
CA ASN A 308 3.91 6.04 3.08
C ASN A 308 4.46 7.44 3.40
N SER A 309 4.89 8.19 2.38
CA SER A 309 5.36 9.58 2.56
C SER A 309 4.25 10.51 3.03
N ILE A 310 3.02 10.33 2.51
CA ILE A 310 1.83 11.04 2.99
C ILE A 310 1.50 10.63 4.43
N MET A 311 1.56 9.34 4.76
CA MET A 311 1.31 8.82 6.10
C MET A 311 2.26 9.42 7.15
N GLN A 312 3.52 9.71 6.81
CA GLN A 312 4.44 10.41 7.73
C GLN A 312 3.94 11.80 8.13
N GLU A 313 3.26 12.54 7.24
CA GLU A 313 2.69 13.84 7.62
C GLU A 313 1.67 13.74 8.77
N PHE A 314 1.00 12.60 8.92
CA PHE A 314 0.09 12.35 10.03
C PHE A 314 0.81 11.89 11.31
N ILE A 315 1.97 11.26 11.19
CA ILE A 315 2.73 10.69 12.32
C ILE A 315 3.59 11.77 13.00
N ASP A 316 4.34 12.54 12.22
CA ASP A 316 5.29 13.53 12.71
C ASP A 316 5.28 14.88 11.97
N GLY A 317 4.59 14.98 10.85
CA GLY A 317 4.55 16.19 10.02
C GLY A 317 3.34 17.12 10.25
N SER A 318 2.96 17.80 9.17
CA SER A 318 2.00 18.92 9.18
C SER A 318 0.54 18.50 9.47
N MET A 319 0.21 17.26 9.18
CA MET A 319 -1.12 16.68 9.37
C MET A 319 -1.28 16.00 10.73
N LYS A 320 -0.25 16.04 11.60
CA LYS A 320 -0.33 15.39 12.92
C LYS A 320 -1.55 15.81 13.73
N GLY A 321 -2.20 14.81 14.29
CA GLY A 321 -3.45 14.91 15.05
C GLY A 321 -4.72 14.88 14.20
N THR A 322 -4.61 15.00 12.87
CA THR A 322 -5.77 14.97 11.97
C THR A 322 -6.39 13.58 11.91
N ASN A 323 -7.71 13.48 12.05
CA ASN A 323 -8.41 12.21 11.95
C ASN A 323 -8.18 11.59 10.55
N ILE A 324 -7.94 10.28 10.50
CA ILE A 324 -7.60 9.57 9.27
C ILE A 324 -8.30 8.22 9.18
N ILE A 325 -8.77 7.88 7.99
CA ILE A 325 -9.27 6.55 7.61
C ILE A 325 -8.34 5.98 6.55
N ILE A 326 -7.87 4.74 6.76
CA ILE A 326 -6.95 4.05 5.85
C ILE A 326 -7.58 2.71 5.44
N PRO A 327 -8.21 2.60 4.25
CA PRO A 327 -8.65 1.33 3.71
C PRO A 327 -7.46 0.52 3.19
N ILE A 328 -7.32 -0.73 3.64
CA ILE A 328 -6.24 -1.62 3.20
C ILE A 328 -6.70 -3.08 3.07
N SER A 329 -6.10 -3.79 2.12
CA SER A 329 -6.08 -5.25 2.10
C SER A 329 -4.74 -5.73 2.66
N ALA A 330 -4.74 -6.30 3.87
CA ALA A 330 -3.53 -6.78 4.53
C ALA A 330 -3.35 -8.30 4.35
N ASN A 331 -2.10 -8.73 4.12
CA ASN A 331 -1.73 -10.14 3.96
C ASN A 331 -0.65 -10.60 4.96
N SER A 332 -0.31 -9.77 5.94
CA SER A 332 0.67 -10.10 6.98
C SER A 332 0.34 -9.34 8.25
N PHE A 333 0.22 -10.07 9.36
CA PHE A 333 -0.08 -9.48 10.67
C PHE A 333 1.05 -8.55 11.14
N ASP A 334 2.31 -8.97 11.06
CA ASP A 334 3.43 -8.19 11.58
C ASP A 334 3.64 -6.91 10.77
N LYS A 335 3.53 -6.99 9.43
CA LYS A 335 3.57 -5.80 8.57
C LYS A 335 2.40 -4.87 8.85
N PHE A 336 1.20 -5.42 9.04
CA PHE A 336 0.02 -4.63 9.38
C PHE A 336 0.21 -3.86 10.69
N MET A 337 0.65 -4.54 11.75
CA MET A 337 0.89 -3.91 13.06
C MET A 337 2.01 -2.87 12.98
N GLY A 338 3.15 -3.23 12.39
CA GLY A 338 4.33 -2.37 12.30
C GLY A 338 4.14 -1.15 11.41
N LYS A 339 3.27 -1.22 10.40
CA LYS A 339 3.06 -0.13 9.44
C LYS A 339 1.89 0.78 9.81
N TYR A 340 0.77 0.22 10.24
CA TYR A 340 -0.48 0.98 10.40
C TYR A 340 -0.92 1.16 11.86
N ILE A 341 -0.47 0.30 12.78
CA ILE A 341 -0.90 0.37 14.18
C ILE A 341 0.15 1.10 15.02
N TYR A 342 1.32 0.49 15.23
CA TYR A 342 2.31 1.02 16.16
C TYR A 342 2.81 2.44 15.84
N PRO A 343 3.03 2.84 14.58
CA PRO A 343 3.46 4.21 14.28
C PRO A 343 2.42 5.26 14.66
N PHE A 344 1.14 4.99 14.39
CA PHE A 344 0.04 5.90 14.75
C PHE A 344 -0.17 5.97 16.26
N GLU A 345 -0.15 4.83 16.95
CA GLU A 345 -0.23 4.83 18.42
C GLU A 345 0.92 5.59 19.07
N LYS A 346 2.16 5.38 18.58
CA LYS A 346 3.34 6.13 19.04
C LYS A 346 3.21 7.63 18.77
N ALA A 347 2.53 8.02 17.70
CA ALA A 347 2.21 9.41 17.39
C ALA A 347 1.06 10.00 18.23
N GLY A 348 0.41 9.19 19.07
CA GLY A 348 -0.65 9.60 19.99
C GLY A 348 -2.07 9.37 19.46
N TYR A 349 -2.24 8.57 18.41
CA TYR A 349 -3.57 8.28 17.85
C TYR A 349 -4.29 7.18 18.63
N ASN A 350 -5.59 7.37 18.85
CA ASN A 350 -6.50 6.27 19.15
C ASN A 350 -6.77 5.50 17.85
N VAL A 351 -6.04 4.39 17.68
CA VAL A 351 -6.17 3.51 16.52
C VAL A 351 -7.29 2.51 16.75
N LYS A 352 -8.21 2.42 15.80
CA LYS A 352 -9.27 1.42 15.74
C LYS A 352 -9.28 0.72 14.40
N VAL A 353 -9.75 -0.52 14.38
CA VAL A 353 -9.73 -1.40 13.21
C VAL A 353 -11.12 -1.96 12.98
N ARG A 354 -11.63 -1.81 11.76
CA ARG A 354 -12.92 -2.35 11.35
C ARG A 354 -12.73 -3.38 10.25
N PHE A 355 -13.37 -4.53 10.40
CA PHE A 355 -13.40 -5.57 9.38
C PHE A 355 -14.64 -5.43 8.52
N VAL A 356 -14.45 -5.38 7.21
CA VAL A 356 -15.56 -5.43 6.25
C VAL A 356 -15.92 -6.89 6.03
N LYS A 357 -17.21 -7.22 6.19
CA LYS A 357 -17.71 -8.56 5.89
C LYS A 357 -17.56 -8.83 4.40
N TYR A 358 -17.05 -9.99 4.05
CA TYR A 358 -16.86 -10.39 2.66
C TYR A 358 -17.22 -11.84 2.45
N ASP A 359 -17.84 -12.14 1.31
CA ASP A 359 -17.84 -13.48 0.75
C ASP A 359 -16.61 -13.64 -0.15
N ARG A 360 -15.82 -14.69 0.08
CA ARG A 360 -14.55 -14.89 -0.62
C ARG A 360 -14.76 -15.07 -2.12
N VAL A 361 -15.76 -15.85 -2.52
CA VAL A 361 -16.01 -16.17 -3.93
C VAL A 361 -16.49 -14.92 -4.65
N ALA A 362 -17.46 -14.22 -4.06
CA ALA A 362 -17.99 -12.96 -4.56
C ALA A 362 -16.89 -11.89 -4.67
N SER A 363 -16.02 -11.73 -3.67
CA SER A 363 -14.97 -10.71 -3.70
C SER A 363 -13.94 -10.96 -4.81
N ILE A 364 -13.56 -12.22 -5.03
CA ILE A 364 -12.66 -12.59 -6.12
C ILE A 364 -13.36 -12.37 -7.47
N ALA A 365 -14.61 -12.80 -7.61
CA ALA A 365 -15.40 -12.59 -8.82
C ALA A 365 -15.57 -11.09 -9.14
N GLU A 366 -15.90 -10.27 -8.16
CA GLU A 366 -16.01 -8.81 -8.28
C GLU A 366 -14.67 -8.15 -8.65
N SER A 367 -13.55 -8.68 -8.15
CA SER A 367 -12.23 -8.21 -8.57
C SER A 367 -11.96 -8.53 -10.05
N ILE A 368 -12.38 -9.69 -10.54
CA ILE A 368 -12.32 -10.04 -11.97
C ILE A 368 -13.26 -9.13 -12.78
N ARG A 369 -14.48 -8.88 -12.30
CA ARG A 369 -15.40 -7.94 -12.94
C ARG A 369 -14.79 -6.54 -13.06
N LYS A 370 -14.24 -6.00 -11.95
CA LYS A 370 -13.55 -4.69 -11.92
C LYS A 370 -12.37 -4.65 -12.90
N SER A 371 -11.59 -5.74 -12.98
CA SER A 371 -10.50 -5.87 -13.95
C SER A 371 -11.00 -5.80 -15.40
N LEU A 372 -12.17 -6.40 -15.67
CA LEU A 372 -12.78 -6.43 -16.99
C LEU A 372 -13.43 -5.11 -17.40
N ASP A 373 -14.16 -4.41 -16.52
CA ASP A 373 -14.93 -3.23 -16.90
C ASP A 373 -14.27 -1.88 -16.57
N THR A 374 -13.27 -1.85 -15.68
CA THR A 374 -12.52 -0.62 -15.38
C THR A 374 -11.09 -0.64 -15.87
N GLY A 375 -10.57 -1.82 -16.25
CA GLY A 375 -9.16 -1.98 -16.58
C GLY A 375 -8.26 -2.10 -15.36
N ARG A 376 -8.75 -1.97 -14.12
CA ARG A 376 -7.93 -2.10 -12.91
C ARG A 376 -7.64 -3.58 -12.62
N ILE A 377 -6.61 -4.11 -13.28
CA ILE A 377 -6.25 -5.53 -13.21
C ILE A 377 -5.59 -5.84 -11.86
N THR A 378 -6.16 -6.80 -11.12
CA THR A 378 -5.50 -7.44 -9.98
C THR A 378 -5.09 -8.85 -10.39
N SER A 379 -3.79 -9.17 -10.30
CA SER A 379 -3.32 -10.50 -10.66
C SER A 379 -3.93 -11.59 -9.77
N SER A 380 -4.19 -12.76 -10.35
CA SER A 380 -4.83 -13.87 -9.66
C SER A 380 -4.02 -14.37 -8.46
N ASN A 381 -2.68 -14.37 -8.58
CA ASN A 381 -1.75 -14.66 -7.48
C ASN A 381 -2.01 -13.79 -6.25
N ILE A 382 -2.25 -12.50 -6.46
CA ILE A 382 -2.55 -11.55 -5.38
C ILE A 382 -3.94 -11.84 -4.81
N LEU A 383 -4.97 -11.98 -5.65
CA LEU A 383 -6.35 -12.22 -5.23
C LEU A 383 -6.49 -13.45 -4.33
N PHE A 384 -5.85 -14.56 -4.69
CA PHE A 384 -5.97 -15.81 -3.93
C PHE A 384 -5.18 -15.80 -2.61
N SER A 385 -4.20 -14.89 -2.45
CA SER A 385 -3.37 -14.81 -1.24
C SER A 385 -4.07 -14.15 -0.04
N PHE A 386 -5.00 -13.22 -0.27
CA PHE A 386 -5.56 -12.38 0.78
C PHE A 386 -6.50 -13.09 1.76
N SER A 387 -7.30 -14.07 1.30
CA SER A 387 -8.41 -14.58 2.13
C SER A 387 -7.93 -15.26 3.41
N THR A 388 -6.86 -16.03 3.34
CA THR A 388 -6.37 -16.82 4.48
C THR A 388 -5.68 -15.94 5.52
N GLU A 389 -5.02 -14.88 5.06
CA GLU A 389 -4.26 -13.98 5.93
C GLU A 389 -5.16 -12.98 6.66
N LEU A 390 -6.22 -12.47 6.02
CA LEU A 390 -7.18 -11.58 6.67
C LEU A 390 -7.86 -12.24 7.88
N SER A 391 -8.30 -13.50 7.77
CA SER A 391 -8.90 -14.23 8.91
C SER A 391 -7.90 -14.41 10.06
N LYS A 392 -6.61 -14.65 9.76
CA LYS A 392 -5.56 -14.74 10.80
C LYS A 392 -5.35 -13.39 11.49
N ILE A 393 -5.32 -12.30 10.73
CA ILE A 393 -5.18 -10.93 11.26
C ILE A 393 -6.36 -10.63 12.18
N GLN A 394 -7.59 -10.90 11.74
CA GLN A 394 -8.81 -10.70 12.53
C GLN A 394 -8.77 -11.46 13.87
N LYS A 395 -8.41 -12.74 13.84
CA LYS A 395 -8.29 -13.54 15.05
C LYS A 395 -7.25 -12.99 16.02
N LYS A 396 -6.07 -12.61 15.51
CA LYS A 396 -4.98 -12.08 16.35
C LYS A 396 -5.30 -10.71 16.94
N ILE A 397 -5.85 -9.80 16.14
CA ILE A 397 -6.08 -8.42 16.59
C ILE A 397 -7.30 -8.29 17.52
N SER A 398 -8.30 -9.16 17.40
CA SER A 398 -9.53 -9.09 18.21
C SER A 398 -9.30 -9.29 19.72
N VAL A 399 -8.20 -9.95 20.09
CA VAL A 399 -7.81 -10.15 21.50
C VAL A 399 -6.83 -9.09 22.01
N LEU A 400 -6.37 -8.20 21.14
CA LEU A 400 -5.44 -7.14 21.49
C LEU A 400 -6.18 -5.85 21.86
N LYS A 401 -5.46 -4.99 22.57
CA LYS A 401 -5.93 -3.67 22.99
C LYS A 401 -4.98 -2.60 22.50
N ASN A 402 -5.54 -1.44 22.18
CA ASN A 402 -4.78 -0.25 21.87
C ASN A 402 -4.12 0.33 23.14
N THR A 403 -3.29 1.34 22.95
CA THR A 403 -2.60 2.10 24.01
C THR A 403 -3.55 2.76 25.02
N TYR A 404 -4.84 2.89 24.70
CA TYR A 404 -5.90 3.40 25.58
C TYR A 404 -6.60 2.29 26.37
N GLY A 405 -6.20 1.02 26.21
CA GLY A 405 -6.80 -0.13 26.88
C GLY A 405 -8.16 -0.56 26.29
N GLU A 406 -8.55 0.02 25.15
CA GLU A 406 -9.74 -0.33 24.37
C GLU A 406 -9.40 -1.48 23.40
N SER A 407 -10.38 -2.28 22.99
CA SER A 407 -10.15 -3.24 21.91
C SER A 407 -9.88 -2.49 20.60
N TYR A 408 -8.95 -3.00 19.79
CA TYR A 408 -8.77 -2.48 18.44
C TYR A 408 -10.03 -2.63 17.59
N VAL A 409 -10.74 -3.75 17.73
CA VAL A 409 -11.85 -4.10 16.86
C VAL A 409 -13.12 -3.42 17.30
N PHE A 410 -13.79 -2.73 16.37
CA PHE A 410 -15.07 -2.08 16.61
C PHE A 410 -16.02 -2.24 15.41
N GLY A 411 -17.30 -1.99 15.66
CA GLY A 411 -18.38 -2.29 14.71
C GLY A 411 -18.88 -3.74 14.81
N GLU A 412 -20.00 -4.03 14.15
CA GLU A 412 -20.57 -5.38 14.13
C GLU A 412 -19.71 -6.33 13.31
N THR A 413 -18.67 -6.88 13.92
CA THR A 413 -18.33 -8.28 13.62
C THR A 413 -19.42 -9.13 14.24
N GLU A 414 -20.32 -9.71 13.44
CA GLU A 414 -21.10 -10.86 13.91
C GLU A 414 -20.11 -11.97 14.28
N GLN A 415 -19.70 -11.97 15.55
CA GLN A 415 -18.79 -12.91 16.19
C GLN A 415 -19.33 -14.36 16.23
N LYS A 416 -20.42 -14.65 15.51
CA LYS A 416 -21.11 -15.95 15.55
C LYS A 416 -20.40 -17.05 14.77
N GLU A 417 -19.54 -16.77 13.80
CA GLU A 417 -18.93 -17.83 12.97
C GLU A 417 -17.56 -18.33 13.45
N ILE A 418 -16.82 -17.56 14.24
CA ILE A 418 -15.50 -18.02 14.76
C ILE A 418 -15.67 -19.17 15.76
N ASN A 419 -16.80 -19.22 16.49
CA ASN A 419 -17.11 -20.32 17.40
C ASN A 419 -17.65 -21.57 16.68
N ALA A 420 -18.10 -21.48 15.42
CA ALA A 420 -18.64 -22.63 14.68
C ALA A 420 -17.57 -23.44 13.94
N GLN A 421 -16.51 -22.78 13.45
CA GLN A 421 -15.38 -23.46 12.77
C GLN A 421 -14.38 -24.12 13.72
N THR A 422 -14.38 -23.75 15.00
CA THR A 422 -13.51 -24.40 16.00
C THR A 422 -14.08 -25.74 16.47
N VAL A 423 -15.41 -25.95 16.33
CA VAL A 423 -16.09 -27.19 16.73
C VAL A 423 -16.07 -28.25 15.62
N THR A 424 -16.14 -27.83 14.36
CA THR A 424 -16.16 -28.76 13.21
C THR A 424 -14.79 -29.38 12.90
N ASN A 425 -13.68 -28.68 13.15
CA ASN A 425 -12.34 -29.23 12.94
C ASN A 425 -11.85 -30.19 14.04
N SER A 426 -12.57 -30.31 15.17
CA SER A 426 -12.25 -31.30 16.22
C SER A 426 -12.97 -32.64 16.06
N GLU A 427 -13.98 -32.73 15.19
CA GLU A 427 -14.75 -33.96 14.97
C GLU A 427 -14.23 -34.80 13.79
N GLU A 428 -13.46 -34.22 12.85
CA GLU A 428 -12.88 -34.97 11.71
C GLU A 428 -11.50 -35.60 11.99
N GLN A 429 -10.96 -35.48 13.21
CA GLN A 429 -9.70 -36.17 13.60
C GLN A 429 -9.91 -37.42 14.47
N ASN A 430 -11.14 -37.90 14.64
CA ASN A 430 -11.44 -39.09 15.46
C ASN A 430 -12.50 -40.01 14.82
N ILE A 431 -12.38 -40.31 13.52
CA ILE A 431 -13.06 -41.45 12.87
C ILE A 431 -12.08 -42.21 11.97
#